data_AF-A0A344UHY7-F1
#
_entry.id   AF-A0A344UHY7-F1
#
_cell.length_a   1.000
_cell.length_b   1.000
_cell.length_c   1.000
_cell.angle_alpha   90.00
_cell.angle_beta   90.00
_cell.angle_gamma   90.00
#
_symmetry.space_group_name_H-M   'P 1'
#
loop_
_entity.id
_entity.type
_entity.pdbx_description
1 polymer ?
#
loop_
_entity_poly.entity_id
_entity_poly.type
_entity_poly.pdbx_seq_one_letter_code
_entity_poly.pdbx_strand_id
1 'polypeptide(L)'
;MKPFIALLLLLCCGFAQAQGFPAGVFGHAYTAQAGEPVWNLRQDGVGLALIGNDGTAPVLLHNLSAEERAAFWQKMGWPAKSSAAAQCAGNGDDLFCQVPKRVRADIPWLKDNVSDFFYYSEMAGVMEISRLPPR
;
A
#
# COMPACT_ATOMS: atom_id res chain seq x y z
N MET A 1 -36.58 36.34 -26.42
CA MET A 1 -36.38 34.91 -26.10
C MET A 1 -35.02 34.76 -25.46
N LYS A 2 -34.96 34.40 -24.17
CA LYS A 2 -33.72 34.15 -23.42
C LYS A 2 -33.99 32.93 -22.53
N PRO A 3 -33.44 31.74 -22.83
CA PRO A 3 -33.53 30.63 -21.90
C PRO A 3 -32.52 30.85 -20.78
N PHE A 4 -33.03 30.96 -19.55
CA PHE A 4 -32.24 30.82 -18.34
C PHE A 4 -31.73 29.37 -18.27
N ILE A 5 -30.42 29.19 -18.43
CA ILE A 5 -29.75 27.90 -18.19
C ILE A 5 -29.61 27.77 -16.67
N ALA A 6 -30.48 26.97 -16.06
CA ALA A 6 -30.39 26.60 -14.66
C ALA A 6 -29.19 25.67 -14.45
N LEU A 7 -28.25 26.17 -13.66
CA LEU A 7 -27.00 25.53 -13.27
C LEU A 7 -27.28 24.37 -12.31
N LEU A 8 -27.27 23.13 -12.82
CA LEU A 8 -27.33 21.92 -12.00
C LEU A 8 -25.91 21.62 -11.45
N LEU A 9 -25.55 22.25 -10.33
CA LEU A 9 -24.33 21.93 -9.57
C LEU A 9 -24.53 20.59 -8.85
N LEU A 10 -24.30 19.50 -9.58
CA LEU A 10 -24.08 18.17 -9.00
C LEU A 10 -22.83 18.23 -8.11
N LEU A 11 -23.04 18.34 -6.80
CA LEU A 11 -22.05 18.00 -5.77
C LEU A 11 -21.71 16.51 -5.90
N CYS A 12 -20.76 16.19 -6.79
CA CYS A 12 -20.01 14.95 -6.72
C CYS A 12 -19.05 15.03 -5.54
N CYS A 13 -19.57 14.96 -4.32
CA CYS A 13 -18.80 14.47 -3.18
C CYS A 13 -18.58 12.98 -3.39
N GLY A 14 -17.72 12.66 -4.37
CA GLY A 14 -17.22 11.32 -4.57
C GLY A 14 -16.49 10.93 -3.30
N PHE A 15 -17.06 10.00 -2.54
CA PHE A 15 -16.32 9.25 -1.55
C PHE A 15 -15.20 8.55 -2.31
N ALA A 16 -14.02 9.18 -2.37
CA ALA A 16 -12.81 8.53 -2.81
C ALA A 16 -12.53 7.46 -1.77
N GLN A 17 -13.09 6.26 -1.97
CA GLN A 17 -12.70 5.11 -1.17
C GLN A 17 -11.20 4.96 -1.34
N ALA A 18 -10.46 5.08 -0.23
CA ALA A 18 -9.05 4.76 -0.23
C ALA A 18 -8.93 3.32 -0.74
N GLN A 19 -8.36 3.17 -1.92
CA GLN A 19 -8.14 1.86 -2.51
C GLN A 19 -7.21 1.09 -1.58
N GLY A 20 -7.56 -0.17 -1.30
CA GLY A 20 -6.73 -1.06 -0.50
C GLY A 20 -5.42 -1.40 -1.20
N PHE A 21 -4.47 -1.96 -0.46
CA PHE A 21 -3.25 -2.47 -1.07
C PHE A 21 -3.58 -3.59 -2.06
N PRO A 22 -2.92 -3.66 -3.23
CA PRO A 22 -3.34 -4.57 -4.28
C PRO A 22 -2.83 -6.01 -4.06
N ALA A 23 -3.71 -7.00 -4.18
CA ALA A 23 -3.37 -8.44 -4.14
C ALA A 23 -2.42 -8.86 -5.27
N GLY A 24 -1.40 -9.67 -4.96
CA GLY A 24 -0.40 -10.11 -5.92
C GLY A 24 0.77 -10.86 -5.26
N VAL A 25 1.74 -11.25 -6.09
CA VAL A 25 2.99 -11.87 -5.62
C VAL A 25 4.07 -10.80 -5.56
N PHE A 26 4.78 -10.74 -4.44
CA PHE A 26 5.81 -9.75 -4.17
C PHE A 26 7.12 -10.44 -3.78
N GLY A 27 8.23 -9.83 -4.17
CA GLY A 27 9.58 -10.22 -3.77
C GLY A 27 10.43 -9.01 -3.40
N HIS A 28 11.67 -9.25 -2.97
CA HIS A 28 12.66 -8.21 -2.67
C HIS A 28 14.04 -8.60 -3.22
N ALA A 29 15.00 -7.66 -3.20
CA ALA A 29 16.33 -7.88 -3.77
C ALA A 29 17.22 -8.83 -2.93
N TYR A 30 16.93 -8.98 -1.64
CA TYR A 30 17.69 -9.81 -0.69
C TYR A 30 17.33 -11.31 -0.68
N THR A 31 17.03 -11.89 -1.84
CA THR A 31 16.72 -13.33 -2.02
C THR A 31 17.89 -14.05 -2.69
N ALA A 32 17.88 -15.40 -2.68
CA ALA A 32 18.93 -16.19 -3.32
C ALA A 32 18.91 -16.01 -4.85
N GLN A 33 17.72 -15.84 -5.43
CA GLN A 33 17.54 -15.57 -6.85
C GLN A 33 16.73 -14.29 -7.08
N ALA A 34 17.12 -13.50 -8.09
CA ALA A 34 16.35 -12.33 -8.49
C ALA A 34 14.95 -12.75 -8.97
N GLY A 35 13.92 -12.04 -8.52
CA GLY A 35 12.52 -12.34 -8.88
C GLY A 35 11.93 -13.54 -8.14
N GLU A 36 12.56 -13.96 -7.04
CA GLU A 36 12.02 -14.99 -6.16
C GLU A 36 10.77 -14.48 -5.41
N PRO A 37 9.64 -15.22 -5.45
CA PRO A 37 8.46 -14.90 -4.66
C PRO A 37 8.72 -15.00 -3.16
N VAL A 38 8.41 -13.96 -2.41
CA VAL A 38 8.53 -13.93 -0.94
C VAL A 38 7.16 -13.87 -0.29
N TRP A 39 6.28 -12.96 -0.74
CA TRP A 39 4.92 -12.82 -0.22
C TRP A 39 3.89 -13.08 -1.31
N ASN A 40 2.84 -13.82 -0.96
CA ASN A 40 1.68 -14.05 -1.81
C ASN A 40 0.44 -13.47 -1.12
N LEU A 41 -0.03 -12.33 -1.61
CA LEU A 41 -1.17 -11.62 -1.07
C LEU A 41 -2.39 -11.90 -1.95
N ARG A 42 -3.43 -12.48 -1.35
CA ARG A 42 -4.70 -12.77 -2.02
C ARG A 42 -5.81 -11.91 -1.46
N GLN A 43 -6.77 -11.54 -2.30
CA GLN A 43 -7.97 -10.87 -1.83
C GLN A 43 -8.77 -11.81 -0.93
N ASP A 44 -9.16 -11.34 0.25
CA ASP A 44 -10.06 -12.05 1.15
C ASP A 44 -11.08 -11.07 1.73
N GLY A 45 -12.32 -11.13 1.20
CA GLY A 45 -13.35 -10.14 1.49
C GLY A 45 -12.87 -8.71 1.23
N VAL A 46 -12.86 -7.89 2.29
CA VAL A 46 -12.43 -6.48 2.25
C VAL A 46 -10.94 -6.29 2.56
N GLY A 47 -10.22 -7.35 2.89
CA GLY A 47 -8.81 -7.34 3.26
C GLY A 47 -7.95 -8.21 2.35
N LEU A 48 -6.77 -8.57 2.84
CA LEU A 48 -5.85 -9.48 2.16
C LEU A 48 -5.50 -10.65 3.07
N ALA A 49 -5.26 -11.81 2.46
CA ALA A 49 -4.65 -12.95 3.11
C ALA A 49 -3.20 -13.07 2.63
N LEU A 50 -2.25 -13.02 3.55
CA LEU A 50 -0.84 -13.37 3.33
C LEU A 50 -0.69 -14.89 3.42
N ILE A 51 -0.36 -15.50 2.28
CA ILE A 51 -0.19 -16.94 2.15
C ILE A 51 1.29 -17.29 2.29
N GLY A 52 1.61 -18.09 3.31
CA GLY A 52 2.94 -18.68 3.49
C GLY A 52 3.22 -19.74 2.42
N ASN A 53 4.48 -19.86 2.01
CA ASN A 53 4.92 -20.88 1.05
C ASN A 53 5.14 -22.27 1.70
N ASP A 54 5.07 -22.36 3.02
CA ASP A 54 5.38 -23.53 3.85
C ASP A 54 4.14 -24.32 4.30
N GLY A 55 2.95 -23.95 3.82
CA GLY A 55 1.69 -24.61 4.19
C GLY A 55 1.10 -24.14 5.53
N THR A 56 1.66 -23.09 6.14
CA THR A 56 1.05 -22.43 7.29
C THR A 56 -0.29 -21.78 6.94
N ALA A 57 -1.15 -21.61 7.95
CA ALA A 57 -2.43 -20.95 7.77
C ALA A 57 -2.23 -19.49 7.31
N PRO A 58 -3.06 -18.99 6.38
CA PRO A 58 -3.00 -17.61 5.95
C PRO A 58 -3.09 -16.61 7.12
N VAL A 59 -2.29 -15.57 7.05
CA VAL A 59 -2.35 -14.43 7.97
C VAL A 59 -3.21 -13.34 7.35
N LEU A 60 -4.24 -12.88 8.06
CA LEU A 60 -5.13 -11.84 7.56
C LEU A 60 -4.53 -10.44 7.78
N LEU A 61 -4.65 -9.61 6.77
CA LEU A 61 -4.28 -8.19 6.76
C LEU A 61 -5.53 -7.38 6.47
N HIS A 62 -5.75 -6.31 7.24
CA HIS A 62 -6.79 -5.34 6.91
C HIS A 62 -6.21 -4.18 6.12
N ASN A 63 -7.05 -3.52 5.32
CA ASN A 63 -6.68 -2.25 4.71
C ASN A 63 -6.63 -1.18 5.80
N LEU A 64 -5.50 -0.49 5.90
CA LEU A 64 -5.33 0.54 6.93
C LEU A 64 -6.26 1.72 6.67
N SER A 65 -6.85 2.25 7.73
CA SER A 65 -7.60 3.51 7.73
C SER A 65 -6.67 4.71 7.46
N ALA A 66 -7.25 5.90 7.26
CA ALA A 66 -6.46 7.12 7.12
C ALA A 66 -5.67 7.44 8.41
N GLU A 67 -6.30 7.19 9.57
CA GLU A 67 -5.71 7.38 10.90
C GLU A 67 -4.55 6.40 11.14
N GLU A 68 -4.73 5.12 10.80
CA GLU A 68 -3.67 4.10 10.93
C GLU A 68 -2.46 4.44 10.05
N ARG A 69 -2.69 4.85 8.79
CA ARG A 69 -1.61 5.32 7.91
C ARG A 69 -0.93 6.56 8.48
N ALA A 70 -1.68 7.54 8.98
CA ALA A 70 -1.11 8.74 9.57
C ALA A 70 -0.23 8.43 10.80
N ALA A 71 -0.68 7.52 11.66
CA ALA A 71 0.06 7.07 12.84
C ALA A 71 1.38 6.37 12.44
N PHE A 72 1.34 5.49 11.44
CA PHE A 72 2.56 4.87 10.91
C PHE A 72 3.53 5.92 10.34
N TRP A 73 3.05 6.87 9.55
CA TRP A 73 3.88 7.94 9.00
C TRP A 73 4.54 8.78 10.09
N GLN A 74 3.79 9.09 11.16
CA GLN A 74 4.31 9.80 12.32
C GLN A 74 5.41 8.99 13.02
N LYS A 75 5.19 7.68 13.24
CA LYS A 75 6.18 6.77 13.82
C LYS A 75 7.50 6.81 13.02
N MET A 76 7.40 6.84 11.69
CA MET A 76 8.56 6.88 10.81
C MET A 76 9.22 8.26 10.67
N GLY A 77 8.62 9.31 11.25
CA GLY A 77 9.10 10.69 11.09
C GLY A 77 8.96 11.21 9.65
N TRP A 78 8.01 10.67 8.88
CA TRP A 78 7.80 11.04 7.48
C TRP A 78 6.79 12.20 7.35
N PRO A 79 6.80 12.95 6.24
CA PRO A 79 5.87 14.06 6.04
C PRO A 79 4.41 13.60 6.12
N ALA A 80 3.64 14.07 7.10
CA ALA A 80 2.26 13.59 7.35
C ALA A 80 1.35 13.67 6.12
N LYS A 81 1.46 14.73 5.31
CA LYS A 81 0.67 14.90 4.06
C LYS A 81 0.85 13.76 3.06
N SER A 82 1.96 13.02 3.14
CA SER A 82 2.27 11.95 2.19
C SER A 82 1.53 10.64 2.47
N SER A 83 1.02 10.43 3.69
CA SER A 83 0.27 9.22 4.07
C SER A 83 -1.05 9.06 3.33
N ALA A 84 -1.68 10.18 2.95
CA ALA A 84 -2.99 10.19 2.29
C ALA A 84 -2.96 9.56 0.88
N ALA A 85 -1.79 9.57 0.23
CA ALA A 85 -1.61 8.97 -1.08
C ALA A 85 -1.21 7.49 -1.03
N ALA A 86 -0.88 6.97 0.16
CA ALA A 86 -0.48 5.60 0.34
C ALA A 86 -1.69 4.66 0.40
N GLN A 87 -1.54 3.48 -0.20
CA GLN A 87 -2.48 2.37 -0.08
C GLN A 87 -1.78 1.29 0.72
N CYS A 88 -2.32 0.91 1.87
CA CYS A 88 -1.62 0.01 2.79
C CYS A 88 -2.54 -1.08 3.33
N ALA A 89 -1.98 -2.26 3.53
CA ALA A 89 -2.59 -3.35 4.27
C ALA A 89 -1.60 -3.90 5.27
N GLY A 90 -2.07 -4.31 6.43
CA GLY A 90 -1.20 -4.82 7.47
C GLY A 90 -1.94 -5.51 8.60
N ASN A 91 -1.14 -6.00 9.52
CA ASN A 91 -1.53 -6.41 10.87
C ASN A 91 -0.48 -5.79 11.84
N GLY A 92 -0.48 -6.17 13.11
CA GLY A 92 0.48 -5.63 14.08
C GLY A 92 1.96 -5.93 13.76
N ASP A 93 2.23 -6.93 12.91
CA ASP A 93 3.56 -7.48 12.64
C ASP A 93 4.08 -7.13 11.24
N ASP A 94 3.19 -7.12 10.26
CA ASP A 94 3.44 -6.94 8.83
C ASP A 94 2.68 -5.73 8.29
N LEU A 95 3.36 -4.89 7.52
CA LEU A 95 2.75 -3.76 6.83
C LEU A 95 3.27 -3.67 5.40
N PHE A 96 2.34 -3.66 4.45
CA PHE A 96 2.60 -3.51 3.02
C PHE A 96 1.99 -2.20 2.57
N CYS A 97 2.77 -1.39 1.86
CA CYS A 97 2.29 -0.12 1.33
C CYS A 97 2.73 0.10 -0.10
N GLN A 98 1.83 0.67 -0.89
CA GLN A 98 2.13 1.30 -2.16
C GLN A 98 2.13 2.81 -1.96
N VAL A 99 3.22 3.48 -2.29
CA VAL A 99 3.36 4.94 -2.27
C VAL A 99 3.77 5.41 -3.67
N PRO A 100 2.90 6.16 -4.38
CA PRO A 100 3.22 6.61 -5.73
C PRO A 100 4.51 7.44 -5.78
N LYS A 101 5.33 7.25 -6.83
CA LYS A 101 6.60 7.96 -7.06
C LYS A 101 6.56 9.46 -6.73
N ARG A 102 5.52 10.16 -7.19
CA ARG A 102 5.33 11.61 -6.98
C ARG A 102 5.31 12.04 -5.51
N VAL A 103 4.94 11.13 -4.61
CA VAL A 103 4.81 11.38 -3.16
C VAL A 103 6.02 10.84 -2.41
N ARG A 104 6.50 9.63 -2.75
CA ARG A 104 7.67 9.04 -2.08
C ARG A 104 8.97 9.80 -2.33
N ALA A 105 9.05 10.61 -3.38
CA ALA A 105 10.20 11.51 -3.62
C ALA A 105 10.49 12.46 -2.44
N ASP A 106 9.48 12.79 -1.64
CA ASP A 106 9.61 13.64 -0.45
C ASP A 106 9.93 12.84 0.84
N ILE A 107 10.05 11.50 0.75
CA ILE A 107 10.30 10.61 1.89
C ILE A 107 11.75 10.10 1.79
N PRO A 108 12.69 10.50 2.66
CA PRO A 108 14.11 10.18 2.52
C PRO A 108 14.44 8.68 2.36
N TRP A 109 13.67 7.81 3.02
CA TRP A 109 13.82 6.35 2.94
C TRP A 109 13.26 5.71 1.68
N LEU A 110 12.37 6.39 0.95
CA LEU A 110 11.64 5.83 -0.19
C LEU A 110 11.93 6.56 -1.51
N LYS A 111 12.60 7.73 -1.46
CA LYS A 111 12.83 8.59 -2.62
C LYS A 111 13.62 7.90 -3.73
N ASP A 112 14.56 7.03 -3.35
CA ASP A 112 15.48 6.36 -4.27
C ASP A 112 15.00 4.96 -4.68
N ASN A 113 13.88 4.48 -4.12
CA ASN A 113 13.30 3.19 -4.51
C ASN A 113 12.95 3.18 -6.01
N VAL A 114 13.09 2.04 -6.65
CA VAL A 114 12.66 1.84 -8.04
C VAL A 114 11.16 1.56 -8.07
N SER A 115 10.73 0.67 -7.19
CA SER A 115 9.35 0.27 -6.94
C SER A 115 8.57 1.32 -6.15
N ASP A 116 7.26 1.34 -6.35
CA ASP A 116 6.33 2.10 -5.52
C ASP A 116 5.91 1.33 -4.26
N PHE A 117 6.39 0.10 -4.06
CA PHE A 117 5.99 -0.76 -2.96
C PHE A 117 7.08 -0.88 -1.88
N PHE A 118 6.67 -0.91 -0.62
CA PHE A 118 7.52 -1.29 0.50
C PHE A 118 6.80 -2.24 1.45
N TYR A 119 7.60 -3.04 2.14
CA TYR A 119 7.22 -3.84 3.30
C TYR A 119 7.85 -3.25 4.55
N TYR A 120 7.18 -3.41 5.68
CA TYR A 120 7.68 -3.07 6.99
C TYR A 120 7.33 -4.14 8.01
N SER A 121 8.29 -4.45 8.88
CA SER A 121 8.05 -5.06 10.20
C SER A 121 8.96 -4.43 11.24
N GLU A 122 8.62 -4.59 12.52
CA GLU A 122 9.46 -4.09 13.63
C GLU A 122 10.87 -4.68 13.58
N MET A 123 11.01 -5.93 13.12
CA MET A 123 12.30 -6.63 13.06
C MET A 123 13.14 -6.24 11.84
N ALA A 124 12.52 -6.12 10.67
CA ALA A 124 13.24 -5.88 9.42
C ALA A 124 13.38 -4.38 9.08
N GLY A 125 12.58 -3.53 9.70
CA GLY A 125 12.44 -2.14 9.27
C GLY A 125 11.76 -2.02 7.91
N VAL A 126 11.97 -0.88 7.25
CA VAL A 126 11.40 -0.61 5.91
C VAL A 126 12.27 -1.25 4.84
N MET A 127 11.64 -2.02 3.96
CA MET A 127 12.29 -2.69 2.84
C MET A 127 11.52 -2.43 1.54
N GLU A 128 12.25 -2.08 0.48
CA GLU A 128 11.67 -2.04 -0.86
C GLU A 128 11.26 -3.44 -1.32
N ILE A 129 10.04 -3.55 -1.83
CA ILE A 129 9.52 -4.79 -2.45
C ILE A 129 9.06 -4.49 -3.86
N SER A 130 8.99 -5.50 -4.71
CA SER A 130 8.48 -5.38 -6.07
C SER A 130 7.36 -6.38 -6.30
N ARG A 131 6.29 -5.93 -6.98
CA ARG A 131 5.31 -6.85 -7.54
C ARG A 131 5.96 -7.63 -8.67
N LEU A 132 5.86 -8.95 -8.60
CA LEU A 132 6.35 -9.86 -9.63
C LEU A 132 5.30 -10.01 -10.75
N PRO A 133 5.74 -10.23 -12.00
CA PRO A 133 4.82 -10.51 -13.09
C PRO A 133 4.02 -11.79 -12.80
N PRO A 134 2.75 -11.87 -13.26
CA PRO A 134 2.02 -13.14 -13.25
C PRO A 134 2.81 -14.16 -14.07
N ARG A 135 2.90 -15.39 -13.55
CA ARG A 135 3.52 -16.52 -14.23
C ARG A 135 2.52 -17.23 -15.12
#